data_AF-A0A372R670-F1
#
_entry.id   AF-A0A372R670-F1
#
_cell.length_a   1.000
_cell.length_b   1.000
_cell.length_c   1.000
_cell.angle_alpha   90.00
_cell.angle_beta   90.00
_cell.angle_gamma   90.00
#
_symmetry.space_group_name_H-M   'P 1'
#
loop_
_entity.id
_entity.type
_entity.pdbx_description
1 polymer ?
#
loop_
_entity_poly.entity_id
_entity_poly.type
_entity_poly.pdbx_seq_one_letter_code
_entity_poly.pdbx_strand_id
1 'polypeptide(L)' 'MTSKFLAELSNDYEKLFETEIGYDVVIYAGEEPNVKEIHAHSNILCIRSKYFSAAFSNEWAEKKDEKFIL' A
#
# COMPACT_ATOMS: atom_id res chain seq x y z
N MET A 1 -25.24 13.39 4.85
CA MET A 1 -24.16 13.72 5.81
C MET A 1 -23.06 12.65 5.75
N THR A 2 -23.41 11.37 5.89
CA THR A 2 -22.48 10.23 5.79
C THR A 2 -21.73 10.12 4.45
N SER A 3 -22.39 10.39 3.32
CA SER A 3 -21.75 10.33 2.00
C SER A 3 -20.61 11.33 1.83
N LYS A 4 -20.78 12.56 2.34
CA LYS A 4 -19.73 13.60 2.32
C LYS A 4 -18.54 13.19 3.18
N PHE A 5 -18.79 12.70 4.39
CA PHE A 5 -17.74 12.20 5.29
C PHE A 5 -16.94 11.07 4.66
N LEU A 6 -17.60 10.08 4.03
CA LEU A 6 -16.91 8.97 3.38
C LEU A 6 -16.08 9.41 2.17
N ALA A 7 -16.56 10.40 1.41
CA ALA A 7 -15.80 10.97 0.30
C ALA A 7 -14.55 11.73 0.80
N GLU A 8 -14.69 12.54 1.84
CA GLU A 8 -13.56 13.24 2.46
C GLU A 8 -12.51 12.25 3.00
N LEU A 9 -12.96 11.20 3.70
CA LEU A 9 -12.08 10.14 4.19
C LEU A 9 -11.37 9.40 3.06
N SER A 10 -12.05 9.12 1.95
CA SER A 10 -11.43 8.50 0.77
C SER A 10 -10.34 9.40 0.17
N ASN A 11 -10.60 10.71 0.07
CA ASN A 11 -9.63 11.67 -0.43
C ASN A 11 -8.42 11.80 0.50
N ASP A 12 -8.60 11.63 1.81
CA ASP A 12 -7.48 11.64 2.74
C ASP A 12 -6.57 10.40 2.59
N TYR A 13 -7.12 9.24 2.23
CA TYR A 13 -6.31 8.07 1.84
C TYR A 13 -5.58 8.26 0.51
N GLU A 14 -6.19 8.93 -0.47
CA GLU A 14 -5.52 9.32 -1.71
C GLU A 14 -4.31 10.23 -1.41
N LYS A 15 -4.48 11.25 -0.55
CA LYS A 15 -3.38 12.10 -0.12
C LYS A 15 -2.29 11.33 0.62
N LEU A 16 -2.62 10.35 1.46
CA LEU A 16 -1.60 9.52 2.12
C LEU A 16 -0.74 8.78 1.09
N PHE A 17 -1.37 8.25 0.03
CA PHE A 17 -0.67 7.61 -1.08
C PHE A 17 0.22 8.62 -1.84
N GLU A 18 -0.32 9.78 -2.24
CA GLU A 18 0.42 10.80 -3.01
C GLU A 18 1.59 11.42 -2.22
N THR A 19 1.40 11.64 -0.92
CA THR A 19 2.42 12.27 -0.05
C THR A 19 3.44 11.27 0.47
N GLU A 20 3.19 9.96 0.28
CA GLU A 20 4.03 8.87 0.79
C GLU A 20 4.26 8.97 2.32
N ILE A 21 3.35 9.60 3.05
CA ILE A 21 3.50 9.72 4.49
C ILE A 21 3.22 8.35 5.12
N GLY A 22 4.21 7.83 5.84
CA GLY A 22 4.08 6.58 6.61
C GLY A 22 3.88 5.33 5.77
N TYR A 23 4.32 5.32 4.50
CA TYR A 23 4.31 4.09 3.71
C TYR A 23 5.23 3.05 4.33
N ASP A 24 4.80 1.79 4.25
CA ASP A 24 5.50 0.63 4.79
C ASP A 24 5.60 -0.52 3.77
N VAL A 25 5.24 -0.26 2.51
CA VAL A 25 5.34 -1.20 1.38
C VAL A 25 6.00 -0.52 0.17
N VAL A 26 6.95 -1.21 -0.45
CA VAL A 26 7.53 -0.87 -1.76
C VAL A 26 7.20 -2.01 -2.73
N ILE A 27 6.58 -1.70 -3.86
CA ILE A 27 6.25 -2.67 -4.92
C ILE A 27 7.04 -2.33 -6.18
N TYR A 28 7.78 -3.30 -6.69
CA TYR A 28 8.44 -3.23 -7.99
C TYR A 28 7.58 -3.92 -9.06
N ALA A 29 6.87 -3.13 -9.85
CA ALA A 29 5.97 -3.63 -10.89
C ALA A 29 6.59 -3.54 -12.28
N GLY A 30 6.65 -4.67 -12.98
CA GLY A 30 7.15 -4.76 -14.36
C GLY A 30 8.40 -5.62 -14.47
N GLU A 31 8.99 -5.63 -15.65
CA GLU A 31 10.24 -6.33 -15.96
C GLU A 31 11.22 -5.33 -16.60
N GLU A 32 12.51 -5.56 -16.42
CA GLU A 32 13.56 -4.75 -17.03
C GLU A 32 13.36 -4.61 -18.56
N PRO A 33 13.48 -3.40 -19.13
CA PRO A 33 13.93 -2.14 -18.51
C PRO A 33 12.80 -1.26 -17.91
N ASN A 34 11.57 -1.76 -17.84
CA ASN A 34 10.37 -0.98 -17.52
C ASN A 34 9.80 -1.29 -16.13
N VAL A 35 10.67 -1.32 -15.12
CA VAL A 35 10.26 -1.51 -13.73
C VAL A 35 9.77 -0.17 -13.16
N LYS A 36 8.65 -0.20 -12.44
CA LYS A 36 8.11 0.94 -11.69
C LYS A 36 8.12 0.63 -10.19
N GLU A 37 8.64 1.58 -9.42
CA GLU A 37 8.56 1.55 -7.96
C GLU A 37 7.27 2.23 -7.49
N ILE A 38 6.55 1.60 -6.57
CA ILE A 38 5.29 2.10 -6.02
C ILE A 38 5.35 2.03 -4.49
N HIS A 39 5.10 3.15 -3.83
CA HIS A 39 4.98 3.23 -2.37
C HIS A 39 3.52 3.07 -1.92
N ALA A 40 3.27 2.21 -0.93
CA ALA A 40 1.91 1.92 -0.48
C ALA A 40 1.85 1.60 1.03
N HIS A 41 0.61 1.47 1.53
CA HIS A 41 0.31 1.20 2.94
C HIS A 41 -0.28 -0.20 3.11
N SER A 42 0.38 -1.02 3.93
CA SER A 42 0.06 -2.43 4.14
C SER A 42 -1.37 -2.61 4.68
N ASN A 43 -1.79 -1.76 5.62
CA ASN A 43 -3.12 -1.78 6.22
C ASN A 43 -4.24 -1.56 5.19
N ILE A 44 -4.07 -0.61 4.26
CA ILE A 44 -5.03 -0.36 3.18
C ILE A 44 -5.07 -1.55 2.22
N LEU A 45 -3.90 -2.04 1.81
CA LEU A 45 -3.79 -3.19 0.92
C LEU A 45 -4.40 -4.46 1.52
N CYS A 46 -4.14 -4.77 2.80
CA CYS A 46 -4.73 -5.91 3.51
C CYS A 46 -6.25 -5.85 3.54
N ILE A 47 -6.81 -4.69 3.87
CA ILE A 47 -8.27 -4.52 3.97
C ILE A 47 -8.91 -4.59 2.58
N ARG A 48 -8.16 -4.23 1.53
CA ARG A 48 -8.66 -4.17 0.14
C ARG A 48 -8.39 -5.40 -0.71
N SER A 49 -7.47 -6.27 -0.29
CA SER A 49 -7.08 -7.45 -1.03
C SER A 49 -6.76 -8.62 -0.11
N LYS A 50 -7.44 -9.76 -0.32
CA LYS A 50 -7.13 -11.02 0.36
C LYS A 50 -5.69 -11.47 0.11
N TYR A 51 -5.15 -11.17 -1.08
CA TYR A 51 -3.77 -11.49 -1.43
C TYR A 51 -2.80 -10.75 -0.50
N PHE A 52 -2.90 -9.41 -0.43
CA PHE A 52 -2.02 -8.62 0.44
C PHE A 52 -2.26 -8.90 1.92
N SER A 53 -3.49 -9.20 2.32
CA SER A 53 -3.78 -9.67 3.69
C SER A 53 -3.03 -10.94 4.04
N ALA A 54 -2.99 -11.93 3.14
CA ALA A 54 -2.23 -13.16 3.36
C ALA A 54 -0.71 -12.92 3.27
N ALA A 55 -0.27 -12.14 2.27
CA ALA A 55 1.15 -11.87 2.03
C ALA A 55 1.83 -11.15 3.22
N PHE A 56 1.13 -10.20 3.84
CA PHE A 56 1.67 -9.42 4.96
C PHE A 56 1.45 -10.06 6.35
N SER A 57 0.54 -11.04 6.48
CA SER A 57 0.28 -11.74 7.75
C SER A 57 1.17 -12.96 7.98
N ASN A 58 1.59 -13.64 6.91
CA ASN A 58 2.35 -14.89 6.99
C ASN A 58 3.86 -14.72 6.80
N GLU A 59 4.39 -13.48 6.91
CA GLU A 59 5.80 -13.14 6.63
C GLU A 59 6.28 -13.56 5.23
N TRP A 60 5.36 -13.76 4.27
CA TRP A 60 5.71 -14.13 2.90
C TRP A 60 6.45 -13.00 2.17
N ALA A 61 6.08 -11.75 2.48
CA ALA A 61 6.74 -10.58 1.95
C ALA A 61 8.03 -10.29 2.74
N GLU A 62 9.15 -10.13 2.04
CA GLU A 62 10.42 -9.75 2.64
C GLU A 62 10.28 -8.41 3.34
N LYS A 63 10.75 -8.32 4.59
CA LYS A 63 10.84 -7.05 5.32
C LYS A 63 12.27 -6.57 5.37
N LYS A 64 12.52 -5.36 4.88
CA LYS A 64 13.80 -4.67 4.98
C LYS A 64 13.58 -3.27 5.54
N ASP A 65 14.37 -2.89 6.54
CA ASP A 65 14.28 -1.56 7.18
C ASP A 65 12.84 -1.19 7.58
N GLU A 66 12.13 -2.14 8.20
CA GLU A 66 10.71 -2.03 8.64
C GLU A 66 9.67 -1.92 7.51
N LYS A 67 10.06 -2.08 6.23
CA LYS A 67 9.17 -2.04 5.07
C LYS A 67 9.05 -3.37 4.36
N PHE A 68 7.86 -3.69 3.87
CA PHE A 68 7.64 -4.82 2.97
C PHE A 68 8.15 -4.50 1.58
N ILE A 69 8.90 -5.42 0.98
CA ILE A 69 9.40 -5.33 -0.40
C ILE A 69 8.73 -6.43 -1.22
N LEU A 70 8.10 -6.04 -2.33
CA LEU A 70 7.31 -6.89 -3.20
C LEU A 70 7.72 -6.77 -4.68
#